data_AF-A0A1V8UG64-F1
#
_entry.id   AF-A0A1V8UG64-F1
#
_cell.length_a   1.000
_cell.length_b   1.000
_cell.length_c   1.000
_cell.angle_alpha   90.00
_cell.angle_beta   90.00
_cell.angle_gamma   90.00
#
_symmetry.space_group_name_H-M   'P 1'
#
loop_
_entity.id
_entity.type
_entity.pdbx_description
1 polymer ?
#
loop_
_entity_poly.entity_id
_entity_poly.type
_entity_poly.pdbx_seq_one_letter_code
_entity_poly.pdbx_strand_id
1 'polypeptide(L)'
;MLANEVLPFLATYWPAVLLSLLVAKLVSNKFHNGLNKYPGHPLAAYSNWWRFFDVWNRSAEKTHLALHKKHGDIVRLGPNVLSIADPSAIKIIYGLNKGMTKTDFYTVQTAISKGTRLYSLFSTRDEDYHAKYRRCVNSAFAMSSLVGYEPLVDSTTDVFIEQTRKRY
;
A
#
# COMPACT_ATOMS: atom_id res chain seq x y z
N MET A 1 4.34 40.31 22.54
CA MET A 1 3.79 41.23 21.52
C MET A 1 3.25 40.48 20.32
N LEU A 2 4.05 39.73 19.55
CA LEU A 2 3.57 38.95 18.39
C LEU A 2 2.37 38.01 18.69
N ALA A 3 2.39 37.29 19.81
CA ALA A 3 1.29 36.39 20.17
C ALA A 3 -0.06 37.12 20.39
N ASN A 4 -0.02 38.36 20.91
CA ASN A 4 -1.23 39.13 21.21
C ASN A 4 -1.89 39.70 19.95
N GLU A 5 -1.16 39.79 18.84
CA GLU A 5 -1.67 40.26 17.54
C GLU A 5 -2.02 39.08 16.62
N VAL A 6 -1.22 38.01 16.66
CA VAL A 6 -1.43 36.82 15.83
C VAL A 6 -2.62 36.00 16.31
N LEU A 7 -2.85 35.86 17.63
CA LEU A 7 -3.96 35.04 18.14
C LEU A 7 -5.35 35.59 17.77
N PRO A 8 -5.67 36.89 17.91
CA PRO A 8 -6.95 37.43 17.46
C PRO A 8 -7.13 37.38 15.95
N PHE A 9 -6.05 37.60 15.18
CA PHE A 9 -6.07 37.47 13.73
C PHE A 9 -6.39 36.03 13.30
N LEU A 10 -5.70 35.04 13.88
CA LEU A 10 -5.99 33.63 13.63
C LEU A 10 -7.41 33.28 14.07
N ALA A 11 -7.88 33.74 15.23
CA ALA A 11 -9.24 33.47 15.71
C ALA A 11 -10.33 34.07 14.80
N THR A 12 -10.05 35.22 14.17
CA THR A 12 -10.99 35.89 13.27
C THR A 12 -10.98 35.28 11.86
N TYR A 13 -9.81 34.93 11.35
CA TYR A 13 -9.61 34.47 9.97
C TYR A 13 -9.22 32.99 9.85
N TRP A 14 -9.42 32.18 10.90
CA TRP A 14 -9.06 30.76 10.89
C TRP A 14 -9.58 29.99 9.67
N PRO A 15 -10.80 30.23 9.12
CA PRO A 15 -11.27 29.48 7.96
C PRO A 15 -10.45 29.81 6.71
N ALA A 16 -10.10 31.08 6.52
CA ALA A 16 -9.29 31.54 5.40
C ALA A 16 -7.84 31.05 5.50
N VAL A 17 -7.28 31.03 6.71
CA VAL A 17 -5.95 30.46 6.99
C VAL A 17 -5.94 28.95 6.72
N LEU A 18 -6.95 28.21 7.17
CA LEU A 18 -7.03 26.77 6.88
C LEU A 18 -7.19 26.50 5.38
N LEU A 19 -8.02 27.28 4.69
CA LEU A 19 -8.21 27.13 3.25
C LEU A 19 -6.92 27.41 2.48
N SER A 20 -6.18 28.47 2.84
CA SER A 20 -4.91 28.80 2.18
C SER A 20 -3.85 27.73 2.42
N LEU A 21 -3.74 27.21 3.65
CA LEU A 21 -2.84 26.10 3.99
C LEU A 21 -3.22 24.82 3.25
N LEU A 22 -4.51 24.53 3.12
CA LEU A 22 -5.00 23.37 2.36
C LEU A 22 -4.61 23.48 0.89
N VAL A 23 -4.89 24.63 0.25
CA VAL A 23 -4.52 24.88 -1.15
C VAL A 23 -3.01 24.77 -1.34
N ALA A 24 -2.22 25.40 -0.47
CA ALA A 24 -0.76 25.31 -0.49
C ALA A 24 -0.28 23.85 -0.39
N LYS A 25 -0.89 23.04 0.48
CA LYS A 25 -0.57 21.62 0.61
C LYS A 25 -0.91 20.82 -0.65
N LEU A 26 -2.08 21.04 -1.24
CA LEU A 26 -2.51 20.35 -2.47
C LEU A 26 -1.60 20.71 -3.66
N VAL A 27 -1.23 21.98 -3.80
CA VAL A 27 -0.30 22.44 -4.83
C VAL A 27 1.10 21.86 -4.58
N SER A 28 1.60 21.91 -3.34
CA SER A 28 2.87 21.29 -2.97
C SER A 28 2.89 19.79 -3.29
N ASN A 29 1.81 19.06 -2.99
CA ASN A 29 1.71 17.63 -3.31
C ASN A 29 1.88 17.36 -4.82
N LYS A 30 1.35 18.23 -5.67
CA LYS A 30 1.46 18.07 -7.13
C LYS A 30 2.90 18.29 -7.61
N PHE A 31 3.56 19.36 -7.17
CA PHE A 31 4.79 19.88 -7.79
C PHE A 31 6.09 19.60 -7.03
N HIS A 32 6.07 19.41 -5.72
CA HIS A 32 7.30 19.33 -4.89
C HIS A 32 8.16 18.10 -5.24
N ASN A 33 7.53 16.95 -5.53
CA ASN A 33 8.25 15.67 -5.59
C ASN A 33 8.65 15.23 -7.00
N GLY A 34 8.55 16.12 -8.00
CA GLY A 34 8.88 15.82 -9.40
C GLY A 34 8.01 14.73 -10.06
N LEU A 35 6.91 14.33 -9.40
CA LEU A 35 5.96 13.33 -9.88
C LEU A 35 4.88 13.93 -10.79
N ASN A 36 4.89 15.24 -11.02
CA ASN A 36 3.97 15.95 -11.92
C ASN A 36 4.12 15.54 -13.39
N LYS A 37 5.26 14.95 -13.78
CA LYS A 37 5.48 14.43 -15.13
C LYS A 37 4.74 13.13 -15.41
N TYR A 38 4.32 12.40 -14.37
CA TYR A 38 3.64 11.12 -14.56
C TYR A 38 2.13 11.32 -14.67
N PRO A 39 1.50 10.76 -15.72
CA PRO A 39 0.06 10.85 -15.93
C PRO A 39 -0.70 10.00 -14.91
N GLY A 40 -1.99 10.26 -14.73
CA GLY A 40 -2.85 9.48 -13.84
C GLY A 40 -4.21 10.12 -13.69
N HIS A 41 -4.96 9.69 -12.67
CA HIS A 41 -6.24 10.34 -12.36
C HIS A 41 -6.02 11.83 -12.06
N PRO A 42 -6.85 12.78 -12.56
CA PRO A 42 -6.63 14.22 -12.38
C PRO A 42 -6.44 14.65 -10.92
N LEU A 43 -7.13 13.98 -10.00
CA LEU A 43 -7.05 14.24 -8.56
C LEU A 43 -5.87 13.56 -7.85
N ALA A 44 -5.20 12.59 -8.51
CA ALA A 44 -4.11 11.83 -7.91
C ALA A 44 -2.92 12.69 -7.52
N ALA A 45 -2.67 13.79 -8.24
CA ALA A 45 -1.57 14.68 -7.91
C ALA A 45 -1.78 15.46 -6.60
N TYR A 46 -3.03 15.63 -6.16
CA TYR A 46 -3.39 16.56 -5.10
C TYR A 46 -3.66 15.85 -3.76
N SER A 47 -4.42 14.74 -3.78
CA SER A 47 -4.78 14.01 -2.56
C SER A 47 -5.00 12.52 -2.82
N ASN A 48 -5.12 11.74 -1.74
CA ASN A 48 -5.46 10.31 -1.81
C ASN A 48 -6.98 10.04 -1.84
N TRP A 49 -7.83 11.07 -1.74
CA TRP A 49 -9.28 10.91 -1.63
C TRP A 49 -9.89 10.17 -2.81
N TRP A 50 -9.47 10.51 -4.03
CA TRP A 50 -9.97 9.84 -5.23
C TRP A 50 -9.74 8.32 -5.16
N ARG A 51 -8.52 7.91 -4.76
CA ARG A 51 -8.14 6.50 -4.62
C ARG A 51 -8.87 5.84 -3.46
N PHE A 52 -9.08 6.56 -2.36
CA PHE A 52 -9.89 6.05 -1.25
C PHE A 52 -11.30 5.68 -1.72
N PHE A 53 -11.97 6.58 -2.45
CA PHE A 53 -13.31 6.30 -2.97
C PHE A 53 -13.32 5.20 -4.04
N ASP A 54 -12.31 5.13 -4.90
CA ASP A 54 -12.17 4.05 -5.89
C ASP A 54 -12.03 2.66 -5.23
N VAL A 55 -11.23 2.57 -4.17
CA VAL A 55 -11.12 1.34 -3.36
C VAL A 55 -12.41 1.05 -2.60
N TRP A 56 -13.03 2.07 -2.00
CA TRP A 56 -14.30 1.94 -1.29
C TRP A 56 -15.41 1.39 -2.19
N ASN A 57 -15.43 1.81 -3.46
CA ASN A 57 -16.36 1.35 -4.48
C ASN A 57 -15.98 0.01 -5.13
N ARG A 58 -14.89 -0.64 -4.67
CA ARG A 58 -14.42 -1.95 -5.16
C ARG A 58 -14.13 -1.96 -6.67
N SER A 59 -13.60 -0.86 -7.19
CA SER A 59 -13.27 -0.69 -8.62
C SER A 59 -11.78 -0.55 -8.91
N ALA A 60 -10.94 -0.53 -7.87
CA ALA A 60 -9.53 -0.19 -7.99
C ALA A 60 -8.76 -1.03 -9.03
N GLU A 61 -9.04 -2.32 -9.13
CA GLU A 61 -8.40 -3.21 -10.10
C GLU A 61 -8.73 -2.82 -11.55
N LYS A 62 -10.01 -2.47 -11.81
CA LYS A 62 -10.48 -2.03 -13.13
C LYS A 62 -9.94 -0.65 -13.46
N THR A 63 -9.94 0.25 -12.47
CA THR A 63 -9.44 1.61 -12.61
C THR A 63 -7.95 1.62 -12.91
N HIS A 64 -7.14 0.85 -12.17
CA HIS A 64 -5.71 0.74 -12.42
C HIS A 64 -5.43 0.19 -13.82
N LEU A 65 -6.15 -0.86 -14.24
CA LEU A 65 -6.01 -1.41 -15.59
C LEU A 65 -6.37 -0.39 -16.67
N ALA A 66 -7.46 0.35 -16.50
CA ALA A 66 -7.88 1.39 -17.44
C ALA A 66 -6.87 2.54 -17.53
N LEU A 67 -6.30 2.96 -16.39
CA LEU A 67 -5.27 3.99 -16.37
C LEU A 67 -4.01 3.55 -17.10
N HIS A 68 -3.52 2.33 -16.86
CA HIS A 68 -2.35 1.80 -17.57
C HIS A 68 -2.60 1.62 -19.07
N LYS A 69 -3.80 1.16 -19.46
CA LYS A 69 -4.20 1.12 -20.88
C LYS A 69 -4.18 2.50 -21.55
N LYS A 70 -4.52 3.56 -20.82
CA LYS A 70 -4.59 4.93 -21.33
C LYS A 70 -3.24 5.66 -21.32
N HIS A 71 -2.42 5.40 -20.30
CA HIS A 71 -1.27 6.24 -19.97
C HIS A 71 0.08 5.51 -20.05
N GLY A 72 0.08 4.21 -20.28
CA GLY A 72 1.27 3.38 -20.40
C GLY A 72 1.74 2.81 -19.06
N ASP A 73 3.03 2.47 -19.00
CA ASP A 73 3.56 1.61 -17.94
C ASP A 73 3.70 2.30 -16.58
N ILE A 74 3.69 3.63 -16.52
CA ILE A 74 3.86 4.38 -15.27
C ILE A 74 2.69 5.33 -15.07
N VAL A 75 1.94 5.12 -14.00
CA VAL A 75 0.74 5.87 -13.65
C VAL A 75 0.83 6.40 -12.24
N ARG A 76 0.50 7.67 -12.03
CA ARG A 76 0.37 8.29 -10.71
C ARG A 76 -0.99 7.96 -10.08
N LEU A 77 -0.95 7.26 -8.95
CA LEU A 77 -2.14 6.89 -8.18
C LEU A 77 -2.37 7.76 -6.93
N GLY A 78 -1.41 8.59 -6.56
CA GLY A 78 -1.55 9.50 -5.42
C GLY A 78 -0.43 10.53 -5.39
N PRO A 79 -0.43 11.43 -4.40
CA PRO A 79 0.59 12.46 -4.29
C PRO A 79 2.00 11.89 -4.33
N ASN A 80 2.21 10.76 -3.66
CA ASN A 80 3.50 10.07 -3.53
C ASN A 80 3.43 8.60 -3.95
N VAL A 81 2.54 8.24 -4.89
CA VAL A 81 2.34 6.84 -5.28
C VAL A 81 2.32 6.71 -6.79
N LEU A 82 3.22 5.87 -7.30
CA LEU A 82 3.25 5.42 -8.69
C LEU A 82 2.87 3.94 -8.75
N SER A 83 2.15 3.58 -9.79
CA SER A 83 1.92 2.22 -10.23
C SER A 83 2.75 1.97 -11.47
N ILE A 84 3.42 0.82 -11.51
CA ILE A 84 4.37 0.46 -12.56
C ILE A 84 3.94 -0.90 -13.11
N ALA A 85 3.69 -0.94 -14.42
CA ALA A 85 3.29 -2.14 -15.16
C ALA A 85 4.41 -2.70 -16.06
N ASP A 86 5.59 -2.07 -16.07
CA ASP A 86 6.77 -2.55 -16.82
C ASP A 86 7.38 -3.80 -16.13
N PRO A 87 7.42 -4.97 -16.80
CA PRO A 87 8.06 -6.17 -16.27
C PRO A 87 9.56 -5.98 -15.96
N SER A 88 10.25 -5.07 -16.65
CA SER A 88 11.66 -4.77 -16.41
C SER A 88 11.89 -4.20 -15.00
N ALA A 89 10.89 -3.50 -14.45
CA ALA A 89 10.95 -2.90 -13.13
C ALA A 89 10.88 -3.92 -11.98
N ILE A 90 10.43 -5.16 -12.23
CA ILE A 90 10.29 -6.19 -11.19
C ILE A 90 11.63 -6.42 -10.47
N LYS A 91 12.72 -6.58 -11.22
CA LYS A 91 14.05 -6.82 -10.65
C LYS A 91 14.63 -5.58 -9.95
N ILE A 92 14.15 -4.39 -10.29
CA ILE A 92 14.57 -3.13 -9.69
C ILE A 92 13.85 -2.93 -8.35
N ILE A 93 12.54 -3.14 -8.32
CA ILE A 93 11.69 -2.89 -7.15
C ILE A 93 11.78 -4.04 -6.14
N TYR A 94 11.72 -5.29 -6.61
CA TYR A 94 11.67 -6.48 -5.75
C TYR A 94 13.01 -7.22 -5.68
N GLY A 95 14.07 -6.68 -6.30
CA GLY A 95 15.40 -7.27 -6.24
C GLY A 95 15.96 -7.24 -4.82
N LEU A 96 16.67 -8.31 -4.45
CA LEU A 96 17.37 -8.38 -3.16
C LEU A 96 18.39 -7.25 -3.04
N ASN A 97 18.40 -6.58 -1.89
CA ASN A 97 19.34 -5.49 -1.55
C ASN A 97 19.32 -4.30 -2.53
N LYS A 98 18.17 -4.02 -3.16
CA LYS A 98 18.00 -2.87 -4.07
C LYS A 98 17.57 -1.56 -3.39
N GLY A 99 17.38 -1.57 -2.07
CA GLY A 99 17.05 -0.38 -1.27
C GLY A 99 15.58 0.07 -1.35
N MET A 100 14.73 -0.69 -2.06
CA MET A 100 13.29 -0.45 -2.12
C MET A 100 12.59 -1.20 -0.99
N THR A 101 12.42 -0.53 0.15
CA THR A 101 11.83 -1.13 1.35
C THR A 101 10.32 -0.90 1.43
N LYS A 102 9.65 -1.73 2.24
CA LYS A 102 8.22 -1.60 2.50
C LYS A 102 7.90 -0.26 3.18
N THR A 103 6.89 0.44 2.65
CA THR A 103 6.42 1.71 3.20
C THR A 103 5.51 1.50 4.42
N ASP A 104 5.09 2.60 5.04
CA ASP A 104 4.08 2.65 6.09
C ASP A 104 2.74 2.00 5.71
N PHE A 105 2.48 1.76 4.41
CA PHE A 105 1.36 0.98 3.91
C PHE A 105 1.19 -0.39 4.60
N TYR A 106 2.28 -1.03 5.02
CA TYR A 106 2.22 -2.35 5.65
C TYR A 106 1.81 -2.31 7.12
N THR A 107 1.86 -1.15 7.77
CA THR A 107 1.61 -1.02 9.22
C THR A 107 0.15 -1.25 9.61
N VAL A 108 -0.79 -0.98 8.71
CA VAL A 108 -2.23 -1.28 8.89
C VAL A 108 -2.50 -2.79 8.95
N GLN A 109 -1.61 -3.60 8.41
CA GLN A 109 -1.76 -5.06 8.34
C GLN A 109 -1.08 -5.77 9.53
N THR A 110 -0.67 -5.02 10.55
CA THR A 110 -0.03 -5.54 11.75
C THR A 110 -1.08 -5.94 12.79
N ALA A 111 -0.92 -7.14 13.37
CA ALA A 111 -1.76 -7.58 14.47
C ALA A 111 -1.48 -6.75 15.74
N ILE A 112 -2.50 -6.55 16.56
CA ILE A 112 -2.37 -5.90 17.87
C ILE A 112 -2.60 -6.95 18.95
N SER A 113 -1.66 -7.08 19.86
CA SER A 113 -1.78 -7.94 21.04
C SER A 113 -1.38 -7.16 22.29
N LYS A 114 -2.26 -7.17 23.29
CA LYS A 114 -2.07 -6.43 24.56
C LYS A 114 -1.68 -4.96 24.37
N GLY A 115 -2.30 -4.30 23.38
CA GLY A 115 -2.03 -2.89 23.05
C GLY A 115 -0.76 -2.64 22.24
N THR A 116 0.01 -3.69 21.89
CA THR A 116 1.28 -3.56 21.17
C THR A 116 1.16 -4.15 19.77
N ARG A 117 1.79 -3.49 18.79
CA ARG A 117 1.90 -3.97 17.41
C ARG A 117 2.85 -5.17 17.33
N LEU A 118 2.37 -6.27 16.75
CA LEU A 118 3.15 -7.49 16.50
C LEU A 118 3.46 -7.62 15.00
N TYR A 119 4.66 -7.23 14.61
CA TYR A 119 5.09 -7.31 13.22
C TYR A 119 5.29 -8.76 12.78
N SER A 120 4.65 -9.14 11.67
CA SER A 120 4.79 -10.46 11.05
C SER A 120 5.83 -10.43 9.94
N LEU A 121 6.12 -11.60 9.34
CA LEU A 121 6.89 -11.68 8.08
C LEU A 121 6.31 -10.78 6.98
N PHE A 122 4.99 -10.64 6.97
CA PHE A 122 4.32 -9.83 5.98
C PHE A 122 4.40 -8.34 6.30
N SER A 123 4.13 -7.94 7.56
CA SER A 123 3.97 -6.52 7.91
C SER A 123 5.25 -5.81 8.38
N THR A 124 6.30 -6.54 8.75
CA THR A 124 7.57 -5.93 9.14
C THR A 124 8.18 -5.13 7.98
N ARG A 125 8.75 -3.97 8.31
CA ARG A 125 9.52 -3.09 7.41
C ARG A 125 11.02 -3.15 7.67
N ASP A 126 11.43 -3.83 8.74
CA ASP A 126 12.82 -4.08 9.10
C ASP A 126 13.29 -5.35 8.39
N GLU A 127 14.29 -5.20 7.52
CA GLU A 127 14.84 -6.28 6.70
C GLU A 127 15.63 -7.31 7.53
N ASP A 128 16.32 -6.88 8.58
CA ASP A 128 17.08 -7.77 9.47
C ASP A 128 16.12 -8.61 10.31
N TYR A 129 15.08 -7.98 10.84
CA TYR A 129 14.00 -8.69 11.53
C TYR A 129 13.32 -9.68 10.57
N HIS A 130 13.00 -9.25 9.35
CA HIS A 130 12.41 -10.10 8.34
C HIS A 130 13.28 -11.31 8.01
N ALA A 131 14.59 -11.11 7.80
CA ALA A 131 15.53 -12.18 7.47
C ALA A 131 15.65 -13.21 8.60
N LYS A 132 15.73 -12.76 9.86
CA LYS A 132 15.75 -13.63 11.04
C LYS A 132 14.47 -14.45 11.16
N TYR A 133 13.32 -13.80 11.08
CA TYR A 133 12.03 -14.45 11.25
C TYR A 133 11.73 -15.42 10.09
N ARG A 134 12.16 -15.09 8.86
CA ARG A 134 11.99 -15.94 7.68
C ARG A 134 12.79 -17.23 7.82
N ARG A 135 14.02 -17.14 8.35
CA ARG A 135 14.88 -18.30 8.56
C ARG A 135 14.24 -19.35 9.48
N CYS A 136 13.47 -18.93 10.49
CA CYS A 136 12.79 -19.83 11.42
C CYS A 136 11.72 -20.72 10.74
N VAL A 137 11.08 -20.25 9.66
CA VAL A 137 9.98 -20.98 9.00
C VAL A 137 10.36 -21.58 7.66
N ASN A 138 11.49 -21.19 7.07
CA ASN A 138 11.89 -21.59 5.71
C ASN A 138 11.89 -23.12 5.51
N SER A 139 12.26 -23.91 6.51
CA SER A 139 12.31 -25.37 6.39
C SER A 139 10.93 -25.97 6.13
N ALA A 140 9.87 -25.46 6.78
CA ALA A 140 8.51 -25.93 6.57
C ALA A 140 7.98 -25.65 5.15
N PHE A 141 8.53 -24.65 4.48
CA PHE A 141 8.18 -24.27 3.10
C PHE A 141 9.21 -24.74 2.07
N ALA A 142 10.15 -25.61 2.44
CA ALA A 142 11.07 -26.23 1.49
C ALA A 142 10.32 -27.23 0.60
N MET A 143 10.74 -27.38 -0.67
CA MET A 143 10.11 -28.32 -1.60
C MET A 143 10.06 -29.75 -1.06
N SER A 144 11.12 -30.19 -0.37
CA SER A 144 11.17 -31.51 0.29
C SER A 144 10.11 -31.70 1.36
N SER A 145 9.74 -30.63 2.08
CA SER A 145 8.66 -30.66 3.07
C SER A 145 7.29 -30.55 2.42
N LEU A 146 7.14 -29.69 1.40
CA LEU A 146 5.87 -29.47 0.70
C LEU A 146 5.36 -30.73 0.00
N VAL A 147 6.23 -31.49 -0.67
CA VAL A 147 5.84 -32.76 -1.31
C VAL A 147 5.32 -33.76 -0.27
N GLY A 148 5.91 -33.78 0.93
CA GLY A 148 5.41 -34.60 2.03
C GLY A 148 4.03 -34.18 2.56
N TYR A 149 3.57 -32.96 2.27
CA TYR A 149 2.25 -32.46 2.67
C TYR A 149 1.16 -32.75 1.64
N GLU A 150 1.49 -33.14 0.41
CA GLU A 150 0.51 -33.38 -0.65
C GLU A 150 -0.62 -34.33 -0.20
N PRO A 151 -0.36 -35.51 0.41
CA PRO A 151 -1.45 -36.40 0.85
C PRO A 151 -2.35 -35.79 1.93
N LEU A 152 -1.83 -34.88 2.75
CA LEU A 152 -2.59 -34.19 3.79
C LEU A 152 -3.50 -33.11 3.18
N VAL A 153 -3.03 -32.42 2.15
CA VAL A 153 -3.82 -31.46 1.39
C VAL A 153 -4.92 -32.19 0.62
N ASP A 154 -4.59 -33.30 -0.05
CA ASP A 154 -5.53 -34.09 -0.84
C ASP A 154 -6.66 -34.63 0.04
N SER A 155 -6.33 -35.30 1.15
CA SER A 155 -7.35 -35.83 2.06
C SER A 155 -8.28 -34.74 2.63
N THR A 156 -7.75 -33.57 2.96
CA THR A 156 -8.56 -32.43 3.42
C THR A 156 -9.45 -31.89 2.29
N THR A 157 -8.92 -31.83 1.07
CA THR A 157 -9.63 -31.36 -0.12
C THR A 157 -10.77 -32.30 -0.49
N ASP A 158 -10.54 -33.61 -0.46
CA ASP A 158 -11.55 -34.64 -0.74
C ASP A 158 -12.72 -34.53 0.22
N VAL A 159 -12.43 -34.43 1.52
CA VAL A 159 -13.47 -34.21 2.54
C VAL A 159 -14.22 -32.91 2.27
N PHE A 160 -13.52 -31.82 1.95
CA PHE A 160 -14.18 -30.55 1.64
C PHE A 160 -15.13 -30.65 0.45
N ILE A 161 -14.70 -31.31 -0.65
CA ILE A 161 -15.51 -31.50 -1.86
C ILE A 161 -16.72 -32.39 -1.57
N GLU A 162 -16.53 -33.52 -0.89
CA GLU A 162 -17.59 -34.45 -0.53
C GLU A 162 -18.66 -33.74 0.32
N GLN A 163 -18.22 -33.00 1.33
CA GLN A 163 -19.11 -32.28 2.23
C GLN A 163 -19.82 -31.12 1.56
N THR A 164 -19.19 -30.47 0.58
CA THR A 164 -19.81 -29.42 -0.23
C THR A 164 -20.90 -30.01 -1.13
N ARG A 165 -20.61 -31.10 -1.84
CA ARG A 165 -21.56 -31.79 -2.74
C ARG A 165 -22.76 -32.40 -2.01
N LYS A 166 -22.63 -32.70 -0.71
CA LYS A 166 -23.76 -33.17 0.12
C LYS A 166 -24.72 -32.04 0.53
N ARG A 167 -24.24 -30.78 0.58
CA ARG A 167 -25.01 -29.64 1.09
C ARG A 167 -25.60 -28.75 0.00
N TYR A 168 -24.99 -28.76 -1.17
CA TYR A 168 -25.36 -27.96 -2.35
C TYR A 168 -25.43 -28.86 -3.57
#